data_AF-A0A0N8H6E5-F1
#
_entry.id   AF-A0A0N8H6E5-F1
#
_cell.length_a   1.000
_cell.length_b   1.000
_cell.length_c   1.000
_cell.angle_alpha   90.00
_cell.angle_beta   90.00
_cell.angle_gamma   90.00
#
_symmetry.space_group_name_H-M   'P 1'
#
loop_
_entity.id
_entity.type
_entity.pdbx_description
1 polymer ?
#
loop_
_entity_poly.entity_id
_entity_poly.type
_entity_poly.pdbx_seq_one_letter_code
_entity_poly.pdbx_strand_id
1 'polypeptide(L)'
;ICLAFAQQLLDGGCSVMIADVKLTPDAEALVAKYASKDGAAPSVDFHKTDISDWAQISALWEKTLEKFGRVDILVNGAGVYEPPSSTFWNLPGVSPLAEDKVDASPGVYHTFSVNTMGPIRLAQIAIDYWLENRNVEGNLLWIASLGGYVHSLQTPLYFASKAAIVSFVRSLGQLRKRLGIRNAAVCPGAVYTPIFHPEYCRDRVRPDDLTMTPEQCASVMMRVLKDAEYGDGNIIETLLIGTKENSSVNVREVPLEALYPTVGPVGQENHLLEEEEKLTKQLQARGKGQQ
;
A
#
# COMPACT_ATOMS: atom_id res chain seq x y z
N ILE A 1 0.15 -3.39 11.44
CA ILE A 1 0.18 -4.36 10.30
C ILE A 1 1.61 -4.46 9.74
N CYS A 2 2.16 -3.40 9.15
CA CYS A 2 3.46 -3.45 8.46
C CYS A 2 4.62 -3.94 9.32
N LEU A 3 4.66 -3.60 10.62
CA LEU A 3 5.70 -4.09 11.52
C LEU A 3 5.67 -5.63 11.66
N ALA A 4 4.48 -6.22 11.85
CA ALA A 4 4.33 -7.68 11.88
C ALA A 4 4.68 -8.32 10.54
N PHE A 5 4.37 -7.65 9.43
CA PHE A 5 4.76 -8.10 8.09
C PHE A 5 6.29 -8.04 7.88
N ALA A 6 6.95 -6.97 8.33
CA ALA A 6 8.40 -6.84 8.28
C ALA A 6 9.09 -7.97 9.06
N GLN A 7 8.59 -8.32 10.25
CA GLN A 7 9.08 -9.47 11.02
C GLN A 7 8.92 -10.78 10.23
N GLN A 8 7.76 -11.04 9.60
CA GLN A 8 7.57 -12.23 8.77
C GLN A 8 8.46 -12.27 7.52
N LEU A 9 8.74 -11.12 6.91
CA LEU A 9 9.70 -11.00 5.80
C LEU A 9 11.12 -11.33 6.26
N LEU A 10 11.55 -10.78 7.40
CA LEU A 10 12.87 -11.06 7.99
C LEU A 10 13.03 -12.55 8.33
N ASP A 11 12.00 -13.16 8.92
CA ASP A 11 11.98 -14.60 9.20
C ASP A 11 11.97 -15.44 7.91
N GLY A 12 11.41 -14.90 6.83
CA GLY A 12 11.46 -15.47 5.49
C GLY A 12 12.78 -15.27 4.73
N GLY A 13 13.77 -14.62 5.35
CA GLY A 13 15.09 -14.40 4.76
C GLY A 13 15.24 -13.09 3.98
N CYS A 14 14.25 -12.20 3.99
CA CYS A 14 14.32 -10.92 3.31
C CYS A 14 15.00 -9.86 4.19
N SER A 15 15.72 -8.92 3.58
CA SER A 15 16.10 -7.67 4.24
C SER A 15 15.03 -6.60 4.02
N VAL A 16 14.85 -5.69 4.98
CA VAL A 16 13.74 -4.74 4.99
C VAL A 16 14.23 -3.31 5.26
N MET A 17 13.86 -2.36 4.41
CA MET A 17 13.89 -0.93 4.76
C MET A 17 12.53 -0.54 5.36
N ILE A 18 12.53 -0.07 6.61
CA ILE A 18 11.33 0.54 7.21
C ILE A 18 11.35 2.03 6.89
N ALA A 19 10.25 2.52 6.32
CA ALA A 19 10.01 3.92 6.04
C ALA A 19 8.80 4.41 6.82
N ASP A 20 9.03 5.34 7.76
CA ASP A 20 7.97 5.94 8.57
C ASP A 20 8.43 7.32 9.07
N VAL A 21 7.49 8.16 9.53
CA VAL A 21 7.81 9.47 10.12
C VAL A 21 8.52 9.34 11.47
N LYS A 22 8.33 8.21 12.15
CA LYS A 22 9.04 7.82 13.38
C LYS A 22 8.92 6.31 13.61
N LEU A 23 9.88 5.73 14.33
CA LEU A 23 9.75 4.37 14.85
C LEU A 23 8.87 4.33 16.12
N THR A 24 8.18 3.22 16.32
CA THR A 24 7.60 2.84 17.61
C THR A 24 8.64 2.04 18.42
N PRO A 25 8.48 1.91 19.76
CA PRO A 25 9.39 1.08 20.56
C PRO A 25 9.55 -0.35 20.04
N ASP A 26 8.46 -0.96 19.57
CA ASP A 26 8.50 -2.31 18.99
C ASP A 26 9.30 -2.34 17.67
N ALA A 27 9.21 -1.29 16.87
CA ALA A 27 9.97 -1.18 15.62
C ALA A 27 11.46 -0.89 15.90
N GLU A 28 11.79 -0.08 16.91
CA GLU A 28 13.16 0.11 17.39
C GLU A 28 13.76 -1.22 17.89
N ALA A 29 13.00 -1.99 18.65
CA ALA A 29 13.41 -3.32 19.11
C ALA A 29 13.65 -4.29 17.94
N LEU A 30 12.79 -4.28 16.91
CA LEU A 30 13.00 -5.07 15.71
C LEU A 30 14.29 -4.67 14.99
N VAL A 31 14.54 -3.36 14.86
CA VAL A 31 15.77 -2.83 14.25
C VAL A 31 17.01 -3.25 15.02
N ALA A 32 16.98 -3.17 16.34
CA ALA A 32 18.08 -3.63 17.18
C ALA A 32 18.32 -5.14 17.06
N LYS A 33 17.24 -5.94 16.97
CA LYS A 33 17.31 -7.40 16.86
C LYS A 33 17.95 -7.87 15.55
N TYR A 34 17.71 -7.16 14.43
CA TYR A 34 18.21 -7.53 13.09
C TYR A 34 19.32 -6.59 12.59
N ALA A 35 20.06 -5.95 13.50
CA ALA A 35 21.23 -5.14 13.19
C ALA A 35 22.40 -6.02 12.72
N SER A 36 22.40 -6.43 11.44
CA SER A 36 23.49 -7.20 10.84
C SER A 36 24.67 -6.30 10.45
N LYS A 37 25.90 -6.75 10.74
CA LYS A 37 27.14 -6.05 10.37
C LYS A 37 27.79 -6.59 9.09
N ASP A 38 27.48 -7.83 8.70
CA ASP A 38 28.27 -8.58 7.71
C ASP A 38 27.54 -8.77 6.36
N GLY A 39 26.36 -8.15 6.17
CA GLY A 39 25.64 -8.07 4.89
C GLY A 39 25.07 -9.39 4.32
N ALA A 40 25.50 -10.55 4.84
CA ALA A 40 25.09 -11.87 4.37
C ALA A 40 23.80 -12.41 5.00
N ALA A 41 23.39 -11.86 6.16
CA ALA A 41 22.17 -12.24 6.86
C ALA A 41 21.03 -11.24 6.61
N PRO A 42 19.75 -11.68 6.68
CA PRO A 42 18.60 -10.79 6.67
C PRO A 42 18.77 -9.68 7.69
N SER A 43 18.54 -8.45 7.26
CA SER A 43 18.73 -7.27 8.10
C SER A 43 17.64 -6.25 7.87
N VAL A 44 17.44 -5.40 8.87
CA VAL A 44 16.47 -4.32 8.80
C VAL A 44 17.19 -3.01 9.02
N ASP A 45 16.78 -1.98 8.30
CA ASP A 45 17.20 -0.61 8.53
C ASP A 45 15.99 0.32 8.57
N PHE A 46 16.17 1.52 9.09
CA PHE A 46 15.14 2.54 9.15
C PHE A 46 15.60 3.80 8.43
N HIS A 47 14.70 4.33 7.60
CA HIS A 47 14.85 5.64 7.01
C HIS A 47 13.63 6.48 7.34
N LYS A 48 13.85 7.62 8.02
CA LYS A 48 12.77 8.56 8.33
C LYS A 48 12.22 9.14 7.03
N THR A 49 10.93 8.93 6.78
CA THR A 49 10.27 9.36 5.55
C THR A 49 8.83 9.76 5.82
N ASP A 50 8.49 11.00 5.48
CA ASP A 50 7.13 11.43 5.24
C ASP A 50 6.73 11.10 3.79
N ILE A 51 5.79 10.17 3.62
CA ILE A 51 5.34 9.73 2.30
C ILE A 51 4.58 10.81 1.53
N SER A 52 4.17 11.91 2.17
CA SER A 52 3.59 13.06 1.48
C SER A 52 4.64 13.99 0.87
N ASP A 53 5.92 13.82 1.22
CA ASP A 53 7.04 14.61 0.71
C ASP A 53 7.83 13.83 -0.36
N TRP A 54 7.73 14.29 -1.60
CA TRP A 54 8.35 13.60 -2.74
C TRP A 54 9.88 13.59 -2.69
N ALA A 55 10.52 14.58 -2.09
CA ALA A 55 11.97 14.57 -1.93
C ALA A 55 12.39 13.46 -0.97
N GLN A 56 11.62 13.24 0.11
CA GLN A 56 11.87 12.15 1.05
C GLN A 56 11.57 10.76 0.45
N ILE A 57 10.60 10.65 -0.47
CA ILE A 57 10.38 9.40 -1.24
C ILE A 57 11.61 9.07 -2.09
N SER A 58 12.16 10.05 -2.82
CA SER A 58 13.37 9.85 -3.62
C SER A 58 14.57 9.44 -2.76
N ALA A 59 14.80 10.15 -1.64
CA ALA A 59 15.88 9.84 -0.71
C ALA A 59 15.74 8.43 -0.09
N LEU A 60 14.51 8.02 0.25
CA LEU A 60 14.23 6.66 0.73
C LEU A 60 14.67 5.61 -0.28
N TRP A 61 14.32 5.81 -1.55
CA TRP A 61 14.63 4.86 -2.62
C TRP A 61 16.14 4.74 -2.82
N GLU A 62 16.84 5.87 -2.93
CA GLU A 62 18.30 5.92 -3.05
C GLU A 62 18.98 5.22 -1.87
N LYS A 63 18.53 5.51 -0.64
CA LYS A 63 19.12 4.90 0.55
C LYS A 63 18.90 3.39 0.62
N THR A 64 17.73 2.93 0.19
CA THR A 64 17.39 1.51 0.14
C THR A 64 18.31 0.76 -0.82
N LEU A 65 18.55 1.32 -2.02
CA LEU A 65 19.46 0.74 -3.00
C LEU A 65 20.92 0.81 -2.54
N GLU A 66 21.37 1.91 -1.94
CA GLU A 66 22.72 2.01 -1.35
C GLU A 66 22.95 0.90 -0.31
N LYS A 67 21.94 0.63 0.53
CA LYS A 67 22.03 -0.34 1.62
C LYS A 67 21.97 -1.80 1.15
N PHE A 68 21.03 -2.12 0.27
CA PHE A 68 20.67 -3.51 -0.06
C PHE A 68 21.03 -3.92 -1.49
N GLY A 69 21.36 -2.96 -2.36
CA GLY A 69 21.74 -3.19 -3.76
C GLY A 69 20.59 -3.60 -4.69
N ARG A 70 19.44 -4.03 -4.15
CA ARG A 70 18.24 -4.41 -4.91
C ARG A 70 16.96 -4.15 -4.12
N VAL A 71 15.85 -4.00 -4.85
CA VAL A 71 14.50 -3.96 -4.27
C VAL A 71 13.61 -4.95 -5.00
N ASP A 72 13.17 -5.99 -4.29
CA ASP A 72 12.31 -7.04 -4.84
C ASP A 72 10.83 -6.78 -4.59
N ILE A 73 10.54 -6.23 -3.42
CA ILE A 73 9.19 -6.08 -2.89
C ILE A 73 9.01 -4.63 -2.48
N LEU A 74 7.96 -3.99 -2.97
CA LEU A 74 7.49 -2.71 -2.45
C LEU A 74 6.14 -2.92 -1.77
N VAL A 75 6.04 -2.50 -0.51
CA VAL A 75 4.80 -2.52 0.27
C VAL A 75 4.32 -1.09 0.52
N ASN A 76 3.24 -0.70 -0.15
CA ASN A 76 2.56 0.55 0.13
C ASN A 76 1.65 0.38 1.37
N GLY A 77 2.27 0.53 2.54
CA GLY A 77 1.64 0.28 3.83
C GLY A 77 1.34 1.51 4.68
N ALA A 78 1.92 2.67 4.35
CA ALA A 78 1.64 3.93 5.05
C ALA A 78 0.18 4.35 4.84
N GLY A 79 -0.42 4.88 5.89
CA GLY A 79 -1.78 5.38 5.81
C GLY A 79 -2.23 6.06 7.08
N VAL A 80 -2.99 7.12 6.93
CA VAL A 80 -3.69 7.82 7.99
C VAL A 80 -5.18 7.58 7.83
N TYR A 81 -5.90 7.60 8.95
CA TYR A 81 -7.34 7.80 8.88
C TYR A 81 -7.65 9.25 8.49
N GLU A 82 -8.89 9.71 8.56
CA GLU A 82 -9.23 11.12 8.32
C GLU A 82 -9.24 11.91 9.64
N PRO A 83 -8.19 12.70 9.96
CA PRO A 83 -8.10 13.46 11.19
C PRO A 83 -8.95 14.75 11.12
N PRO A 84 -9.28 15.37 12.26
CA PRO A 84 -9.93 16.69 12.29
C PRO A 84 -9.15 17.78 11.55
N SER A 85 -7.83 17.63 11.39
CA SER A 85 -6.97 18.55 10.66
C SER A 85 -7.03 18.42 9.14
N SER A 86 -7.52 17.29 8.62
CA SER A 86 -7.65 17.03 7.19
C SER A 86 -8.89 16.18 6.93
N THR A 87 -10.07 16.81 7.01
CA THR A 87 -11.39 16.17 6.86
C THR A 87 -12.34 17.03 6.05
N PHE A 88 -13.31 16.39 5.39
CA PHE A 88 -14.38 17.10 4.67
C PHE A 88 -15.22 18.02 5.57
N TRP A 89 -15.37 17.65 6.84
CA TRP A 89 -16.25 18.37 7.77
C TRP A 89 -15.61 19.61 8.42
N ASN A 90 -14.29 19.76 8.33
CA ASN A 90 -13.53 20.89 8.86
C ASN A 90 -12.84 21.61 7.72
N LEU A 91 -13.55 22.57 7.12
CA LEU A 91 -13.06 23.27 5.95
C LEU A 91 -11.82 24.12 6.29
N PRO A 92 -10.75 24.07 5.47
CA PRO A 92 -9.63 24.98 5.56
C PRO A 92 -10.06 26.45 5.54
N GLY A 93 -9.53 27.24 6.47
CA GLY A 93 -9.85 28.67 6.60
C GLY A 93 -11.18 28.97 7.30
N VAL A 94 -11.95 27.93 7.67
CA VAL A 94 -13.20 28.06 8.44
C VAL A 94 -13.06 27.41 9.81
N SER A 95 -12.61 26.15 9.85
CA SER A 95 -12.42 25.42 11.10
C SER A 95 -11.04 25.73 11.70
N PRO A 96 -10.94 26.04 13.00
CA PRO A 96 -9.65 26.21 13.66
C PRO A 96 -8.87 24.89 13.81
N LEU A 97 -9.52 23.75 13.55
CA LEU A 97 -8.88 22.44 13.58
C LEU A 97 -8.18 22.11 12.26
N ALA A 98 -8.58 22.72 11.15
CA ALA A 98 -8.08 22.41 9.81
C ALA A 98 -6.65 22.90 9.63
N GLU A 99 -5.78 22.06 9.09
CA GLU A 99 -4.36 22.36 8.82
C GLU A 99 -4.02 22.32 7.33
N ASP A 100 -4.90 21.77 6.48
CA ASP A 100 -4.76 21.86 5.03
C ASP A 100 -4.77 23.34 4.57
N LYS A 101 -4.03 23.65 3.51
CA LYS A 101 -3.82 25.03 3.05
C LYS A 101 -5.08 25.62 2.42
N VAL A 102 -5.30 26.92 2.65
CA VAL A 102 -6.42 27.73 2.11
C VAL A 102 -6.03 28.47 0.83
N ASP A 103 -4.78 28.35 0.40
CA ASP A 103 -4.09 29.26 -0.52
C ASP A 103 -4.57 29.23 -1.99
N ALA A 104 -5.69 28.55 -2.27
CA ALA A 104 -6.30 28.35 -3.59
C ALA A 104 -5.35 27.80 -4.67
N SER A 105 -4.13 27.44 -4.30
CA SER A 105 -3.19 26.74 -5.17
C SER A 105 -3.70 25.31 -5.33
N PRO A 106 -3.52 24.67 -6.51
CA PRO A 106 -3.87 23.27 -6.67
C PRO A 106 -3.12 22.43 -5.63
N GLY A 107 -3.82 22.05 -4.57
CA GLY A 107 -3.33 21.26 -3.46
C GLY A 107 -4.12 19.98 -3.33
N VAL A 108 -3.65 19.11 -2.46
CA VAL A 108 -4.29 17.83 -2.14
C VAL A 108 -4.44 17.76 -0.62
N TYR A 109 -5.60 17.32 -0.16
CA TYR A 109 -5.82 17.05 1.27
C TYR A 109 -4.72 16.13 1.79
N HIS A 110 -4.15 16.42 2.96
CA HIS A 110 -3.11 15.59 3.56
C HIS A 110 -3.46 14.10 3.59
N THR A 111 -4.73 13.76 3.89
CA THR A 111 -5.26 12.38 3.81
C THR A 111 -4.99 11.72 2.44
N PHE A 112 -5.24 12.41 1.33
CA PHE A 112 -4.94 11.90 -0.02
C PHE A 112 -3.45 11.91 -0.34
N SER A 113 -2.70 12.90 0.14
CA SER A 113 -1.25 12.97 -0.03
C SER A 113 -0.57 11.71 0.52
N VAL A 114 -0.97 11.30 1.74
CA VAL A 114 -0.43 10.13 2.43
C VAL A 114 -1.01 8.83 1.89
N ASN A 115 -2.34 8.73 1.73
CA ASN A 115 -2.98 7.46 1.40
C ASN A 115 -2.95 7.10 -0.08
N THR A 116 -2.72 8.07 -0.96
CA THR A 116 -2.88 7.90 -2.41
C THR A 116 -1.66 8.40 -3.18
N MET A 117 -1.34 9.69 -3.11
CA MET A 117 -0.34 10.29 -4.00
C MET A 117 1.08 9.78 -3.72
N GLY A 118 1.49 9.73 -2.45
CA GLY A 118 2.78 9.18 -2.03
C GLY A 118 2.98 7.72 -2.45
N PRO A 119 2.05 6.80 -2.11
CA PRO A 119 2.10 5.40 -2.55
C PRO A 119 2.17 5.21 -4.06
N ILE A 120 1.42 6.00 -4.84
CA ILE A 120 1.48 5.96 -6.31
C ILE A 120 2.86 6.41 -6.82
N ARG A 121 3.42 7.47 -6.25
CA ARG A 121 4.74 7.96 -6.62
C ARG A 121 5.83 6.94 -6.31
N LEU A 122 5.77 6.30 -5.14
CA LEU A 122 6.72 5.27 -4.76
C LEU A 122 6.59 4.01 -5.64
N ALA A 123 5.35 3.61 -5.98
CA ALA A 123 5.10 2.54 -6.94
C ALA A 123 5.64 2.85 -8.34
N GLN A 124 5.51 4.09 -8.80
CA GLN A 124 6.07 4.52 -10.08
C GLN A 124 7.59 4.33 -10.11
N ILE A 125 8.29 4.74 -9.05
CA ILE A 125 9.75 4.57 -8.94
C ILE A 125 10.13 3.08 -8.92
N ALA A 126 9.40 2.24 -8.17
CA ALA A 126 9.68 0.81 -8.13
C ALA A 126 9.45 0.11 -9.48
N ILE A 127 8.36 0.46 -10.17
CA ILE A 127 8.08 -0.07 -11.51
C ILE A 127 9.19 0.36 -12.48
N ASP A 128 9.61 1.63 -12.46
CA ASP A 128 10.70 2.12 -13.30
C ASP A 128 12.01 1.35 -13.03
N TYR A 129 12.35 1.12 -11.76
CA TYR A 129 13.50 0.30 -11.38
C TYR A 129 13.42 -1.14 -11.89
N TRP A 130 12.30 -1.84 -11.74
CA TRP A 130 12.11 -3.18 -12.32
C TRP A 130 12.10 -3.14 -13.84
N LEU A 131 11.66 -2.00 -14.41
CA LEU A 131 11.74 -1.70 -15.83
C LEU A 131 13.17 -1.38 -16.32
N GLU A 132 14.14 -1.17 -15.44
CA GLU A 132 15.57 -1.08 -15.80
C GLU A 132 16.32 -2.38 -15.43
N ASN A 133 15.77 -3.19 -14.52
CA ASN A 133 16.40 -4.38 -13.95
C ASN A 133 15.55 -5.65 -14.19
N ARG A 134 15.42 -6.11 -15.44
CA ARG A 134 14.54 -7.26 -15.82
C ARG A 134 14.85 -8.58 -15.10
N ASN A 135 16.03 -8.72 -14.53
CA ASN A 135 16.42 -9.88 -13.73
C ASN A 135 15.78 -9.90 -12.34
N VAL A 136 15.09 -8.83 -11.93
CA VAL A 136 14.35 -8.73 -10.67
C VAL A 136 12.87 -8.96 -10.93
N GLU A 137 12.30 -10.00 -10.32
CA GLU A 137 10.87 -10.28 -10.34
C GLU A 137 10.15 -9.39 -9.31
N GLY A 138 9.83 -8.17 -9.72
CA GLY A 138 9.20 -7.18 -8.85
C GLY A 138 7.84 -7.61 -8.30
N ASN A 139 7.56 -7.25 -7.05
CA ASN A 139 6.29 -7.53 -6.39
C ASN A 139 5.76 -6.30 -5.64
N LEU A 140 4.61 -5.80 -6.09
CA LEU A 140 3.96 -4.61 -5.58
C LEU A 140 2.75 -4.98 -4.73
N LEU A 141 2.85 -4.75 -3.42
CA LEU A 141 1.79 -5.05 -2.47
C LEU A 141 1.21 -3.76 -1.90
N TRP A 142 -0.10 -3.63 -1.92
CA TRP A 142 -0.80 -2.46 -1.42
C TRP A 142 -1.64 -2.80 -0.19
N ILE A 143 -1.60 -1.93 0.83
CA ILE A 143 -2.57 -1.98 1.93
C ILE A 143 -3.65 -0.93 1.67
N ALA A 144 -4.77 -1.40 1.14
CA ALA A 144 -5.97 -0.60 0.93
C ALA A 144 -6.84 -0.63 2.21
N SER A 145 -8.12 -0.95 2.08
CA SER A 145 -9.10 -1.07 3.18
C SER A 145 -10.40 -1.64 2.63
N LEU A 146 -11.26 -2.21 3.47
CA LEU A 146 -12.70 -2.33 3.16
C LEU A 146 -13.30 -0.97 2.73
N GLY A 147 -12.76 0.13 3.28
CA GLY A 147 -13.08 1.50 2.93
C GLY A 147 -12.93 1.87 1.45
N GLY A 148 -12.34 1.00 0.62
CA GLY A 148 -12.26 1.20 -0.82
C GLY A 148 -13.54 0.85 -1.59
N TYR A 149 -14.51 0.17 -0.96
CA TYR A 149 -15.79 -0.21 -1.59
C TYR A 149 -16.98 -0.27 -0.63
N VAL A 150 -16.76 -0.16 0.69
CA VAL A 150 -17.80 0.30 1.62
C VAL A 150 -17.74 1.83 1.72
N HIS A 151 -18.71 2.49 2.37
CA HIS A 151 -18.77 3.95 2.42
C HIS A 151 -19.20 4.44 3.81
N SER A 152 -18.67 5.59 4.23
CA SER A 152 -19.05 6.23 5.50
C SER A 152 -19.15 7.74 5.34
N LEU A 153 -20.27 8.29 5.83
CA LEU A 153 -20.47 9.74 5.90
C LEU A 153 -19.45 10.40 6.85
N GLN A 154 -18.99 9.68 7.89
CA GLN A 154 -18.14 10.29 8.90
C GLN A 154 -16.75 10.67 8.37
N THR A 155 -16.22 9.91 7.41
CA THR A 155 -14.87 10.10 6.87
C THR A 155 -14.81 9.85 5.38
N PRO A 156 -15.43 10.71 4.57
CA PRO A 156 -15.52 10.49 3.13
C PRO A 156 -14.16 10.59 2.42
N LEU A 157 -13.22 11.40 2.90
CA LEU A 157 -11.88 11.54 2.28
C LEU A 157 -11.05 10.27 2.47
N TYR A 158 -11.10 9.64 3.65
CA TYR A 158 -10.39 8.37 3.88
C TYR A 158 -10.90 7.28 2.93
N PHE A 159 -12.22 7.11 2.85
CA PHE A 159 -12.84 6.08 2.00
C PHE A 159 -12.56 6.34 0.52
N ALA A 160 -12.71 7.59 0.06
CA ALA A 160 -12.36 7.96 -1.31
C ALA A 160 -10.86 7.72 -1.62
N SER A 161 -9.96 8.04 -0.70
CA SER A 161 -8.51 7.81 -0.87
C SER A 161 -8.17 6.31 -1.01
N LYS A 162 -8.88 5.43 -0.27
CA LYS A 162 -8.69 3.98 -0.36
C LYS A 162 -9.37 3.37 -1.58
N ALA A 163 -10.50 3.93 -2.03
CA ALA A 163 -11.13 3.55 -3.29
C ALA A 163 -10.22 3.85 -4.49
N ALA A 164 -9.51 4.99 -4.45
CA ALA A 164 -8.51 5.34 -5.46
C ALA A 164 -7.40 4.27 -5.55
N ILE A 165 -6.89 3.77 -4.42
CA ILE A 165 -5.90 2.68 -4.41
C ILE A 165 -6.47 1.40 -5.01
N VAL A 166 -7.69 0.98 -4.64
CA VAL A 166 -8.33 -0.22 -5.21
C VAL A 166 -8.41 -0.13 -6.73
N SER A 167 -8.86 1.02 -7.25
CA SER A 167 -8.91 1.24 -8.69
C SER A 167 -7.53 1.24 -9.33
N PHE A 168 -6.53 1.87 -8.69
CA PHE A 168 -5.16 1.94 -9.19
C PHE A 168 -4.52 0.55 -9.30
N VAL A 169 -4.72 -0.31 -8.30
CA VAL A 169 -4.26 -1.71 -8.33
C VAL A 169 -4.88 -2.48 -9.48
N ARG A 170 -6.20 -2.34 -9.71
CA ARG A 170 -6.87 -2.99 -10.84
C ARG A 170 -6.34 -2.50 -12.18
N SER A 171 -6.08 -1.20 -12.34
CA SER A 171 -5.46 -0.64 -13.55
C SER A 171 -4.09 -1.24 -13.85
N LEU A 172 -3.37 -1.71 -12.83
CA LEU A 172 -2.07 -2.37 -12.94
C LEU A 172 -2.17 -3.91 -12.99
N GLY A 173 -3.36 -4.49 -13.16
CA GLY A 173 -3.54 -5.96 -13.12
C GLY A 173 -2.81 -6.74 -14.21
N GLN A 174 -2.50 -6.11 -15.34
CA GLN A 174 -1.77 -6.75 -16.44
C GLN A 174 -0.24 -6.73 -16.27
N LEU A 175 0.29 -6.14 -15.19
CA LEU A 175 1.74 -6.00 -14.98
C LEU A 175 2.47 -7.34 -15.02
N ARG A 176 1.95 -8.39 -14.40
CA ARG A 176 2.63 -9.69 -14.35
C ARG A 176 2.71 -10.31 -15.74
N LYS A 177 1.58 -10.34 -16.46
CA LYS A 177 1.49 -10.89 -17.81
C LYS A 177 2.35 -10.13 -18.82
N ARG A 178 2.41 -8.80 -18.73
CA ARG A 178 3.09 -7.95 -19.72
C ARG A 178 4.56 -7.66 -19.39
N LEU A 179 4.91 -7.64 -18.10
CA LEU A 179 6.19 -7.11 -17.59
C LEU A 179 6.84 -8.00 -16.51
N GLY A 180 6.21 -9.09 -16.07
CA GLY A 180 6.75 -9.98 -15.04
C GLY A 180 6.63 -9.45 -13.61
N ILE A 181 5.92 -8.33 -13.40
CA ILE A 181 5.78 -7.67 -12.09
C ILE A 181 4.46 -8.07 -11.43
N ARG A 182 4.50 -8.64 -10.22
CA ARG A 182 3.29 -8.96 -9.44
C ARG A 182 2.70 -7.68 -8.84
N ASN A 183 1.37 -7.61 -8.77
CA ASN A 183 0.65 -6.48 -8.17
C ASN A 183 -0.65 -6.96 -7.52
N ALA A 184 -0.88 -6.64 -6.25
CA ALA A 184 -2.13 -6.98 -5.55
C ALA A 184 -2.38 -6.07 -4.34
N ALA A 185 -3.65 -5.92 -3.95
CA ALA A 185 -4.04 -5.21 -2.74
C ALA A 185 -4.58 -6.17 -1.69
N VAL A 186 -4.23 -5.91 -0.44
CA VAL A 186 -4.97 -6.40 0.72
C VAL A 186 -5.89 -5.28 1.20
N CYS A 187 -7.15 -5.62 1.45
CA CYS A 187 -8.21 -4.77 1.97
C CYS A 187 -8.61 -5.27 3.36
N PRO A 188 -7.91 -4.86 4.43
CA PRO A 188 -8.27 -5.27 5.77
C PRO A 188 -9.60 -4.64 6.20
N GLY A 189 -10.38 -5.41 6.96
CA GLY A 189 -11.37 -4.89 7.88
C GLY A 189 -10.72 -4.29 9.13
N ALA A 190 -11.42 -4.31 10.26
CA ALA A 190 -10.86 -3.79 11.50
C ALA A 190 -9.65 -4.62 11.95
N VAL A 191 -8.50 -3.96 12.06
CA VAL A 191 -7.26 -4.52 12.63
C VAL A 191 -6.83 -3.64 13.78
N TYR A 192 -6.68 -4.22 14.97
CA TYR A 192 -6.29 -3.46 16.14
C TYR A 192 -4.85 -2.96 16.00
N THR A 193 -4.69 -1.66 15.77
CA THR A 193 -3.40 -1.00 15.47
C THR A 193 -3.39 0.44 15.98
N PRO A 194 -2.21 1.09 16.05
CA PRO A 194 -2.11 2.48 16.45
C PRO A 194 -2.90 3.49 15.62
N ILE A 195 -3.43 3.13 14.44
CA ILE A 195 -4.30 4.02 13.65
C ILE A 195 -5.58 4.42 14.41
N PHE A 196 -5.99 3.60 15.39
CA PHE A 196 -7.13 3.84 16.26
C PHE A 196 -6.76 4.40 17.63
N HIS A 197 -5.46 4.58 17.94
CA HIS A 197 -5.06 5.17 19.22
C HIS A 197 -5.33 6.68 19.35
N PRO A 198 -5.30 7.50 18.27
CA PRO A 198 -5.64 8.91 18.38
C PRO A 198 -7.07 9.12 18.88
N GLU A 199 -7.28 10.17 19.68
CA GLU A 199 -8.57 10.44 20.32
C GLU A 199 -9.73 10.53 19.31
N TYR A 200 -9.49 11.11 18.13
CA TYR A 200 -10.51 11.24 17.08
C TYR A 200 -10.91 9.92 16.40
N CYS A 201 -10.14 8.84 16.62
CA CYS A 201 -10.37 7.51 16.04
C CYS A 201 -10.65 6.41 17.08
N ARG A 202 -10.38 6.66 18.37
CA ARG A 202 -10.44 5.63 19.43
C ARG A 202 -11.77 4.92 19.57
N ASP A 203 -12.86 5.59 19.21
CA ASP A 203 -14.21 5.04 19.34
C ASP A 203 -14.67 4.24 18.11
N ARG A 204 -13.85 4.18 17.04
CA ARG A 204 -14.18 3.44 15.81
C ARG A 204 -13.93 1.94 15.92
N VAL A 205 -12.95 1.56 16.73
CA VAL A 205 -12.61 0.17 17.04
C VAL A 205 -12.26 0.13 18.52
N ARG A 206 -13.07 -0.57 19.30
CA ARG A 206 -12.88 -0.75 20.73
C ARG A 206 -11.99 -1.97 20.98
N PRO A 207 -11.28 -2.02 22.13
CA PRO A 207 -10.47 -3.18 22.50
C PRO A 207 -11.28 -4.49 22.54
N ASP A 208 -12.56 -4.37 22.85
CA ASP A 208 -13.52 -5.47 22.92
C ASP A 208 -14.21 -5.78 21.58
N ASP A 209 -13.87 -5.12 20.48
CA ASP A 209 -14.48 -5.46 19.19
C ASP A 209 -13.83 -6.70 18.57
N LEU A 210 -14.61 -7.47 17.82
CA LEU A 210 -14.09 -8.59 17.04
C LEU A 210 -13.21 -8.04 15.91
N THR A 211 -11.89 -8.07 16.11
CA THR A 211 -10.91 -7.48 15.20
C THR A 211 -9.73 -8.41 14.95
N MET A 212 -9.09 -8.29 13.80
CA MET A 212 -7.88 -9.05 13.51
C MET A 212 -6.68 -8.49 14.28
N THR A 213 -5.73 -9.36 14.58
CA THR A 213 -4.41 -8.92 15.02
C THR A 213 -3.55 -8.47 13.83
N PRO A 214 -2.53 -7.62 14.05
CA PRO A 214 -1.55 -7.28 13.03
C PRO A 214 -0.89 -8.50 12.38
N GLU A 215 -0.62 -9.55 13.15
CA GLU A 215 0.03 -10.79 12.71
C GLU A 215 -0.87 -11.60 11.79
N GLN A 216 -2.16 -11.71 12.11
CA GLN A 216 -3.14 -12.37 11.24
C GLN A 216 -3.22 -11.66 9.88
N CYS A 217 -3.31 -10.33 9.89
CA CYS A 217 -3.31 -9.55 8.66
C CYS A 217 -2.00 -9.70 7.87
N ALA A 218 -0.85 -9.70 8.57
CA ALA A 218 0.47 -9.90 7.96
C ALA A 218 0.62 -11.30 7.33
N SER A 219 0.04 -12.34 7.94
CA SER A 219 0.03 -13.68 7.35
C SER A 219 -0.79 -13.74 6.06
N VAL A 220 -1.90 -13.01 5.96
CA VAL A 220 -2.63 -12.85 4.70
C VAL A 220 -1.78 -12.09 3.67
N MET A 221 -1.11 -11.02 4.07
CA MET A 221 -0.17 -10.32 3.18
C MET A 221 0.94 -11.25 2.66
N MET A 222 1.49 -12.13 3.49
CA MET A 222 2.51 -13.11 3.06
C MET A 222 1.96 -14.12 2.04
N ARG A 223 0.68 -14.51 2.19
CA ARG A 223 0.00 -15.36 1.20
C ARG A 223 -0.20 -14.61 -0.12
N VAL A 224 -0.71 -13.38 -0.09
CA VAL A 224 -0.88 -12.55 -1.29
C VAL A 224 0.44 -12.31 -2.02
N LEU A 225 1.52 -12.13 -1.25
CA LEU A 225 2.86 -11.97 -1.80
C LEU A 225 3.32 -13.23 -2.56
N LYS A 226 3.11 -14.44 -2.02
CA LYS A 226 3.73 -15.70 -2.47
C LYS A 226 2.84 -16.60 -3.34
N ASP A 227 1.57 -16.71 -3.00
CA ASP A 227 0.68 -17.71 -3.59
C ASP A 227 0.45 -17.35 -5.07
N ALA A 228 0.52 -18.36 -5.95
CA ALA A 228 0.53 -18.17 -7.39
C ALA A 228 -0.79 -17.64 -7.95
N GLU A 229 -1.90 -17.87 -7.22
CA GLU A 229 -3.24 -17.38 -7.54
C GLU A 229 -3.38 -15.86 -7.45
N TYR A 230 -2.47 -15.19 -6.72
CA TYR A 230 -2.46 -13.74 -6.56
C TYR A 230 -1.37 -13.08 -7.41
N GLY A 231 -1.45 -11.75 -7.53
CA GLY A 231 -0.43 -10.90 -8.17
C GLY A 231 -0.85 -10.33 -9.53
N ASP A 232 -2.11 -10.50 -9.93
CA ASP A 232 -2.66 -10.06 -11.22
C ASP A 232 -3.67 -8.90 -11.06
N GLY A 233 -3.44 -8.04 -10.07
CA GLY A 233 -4.33 -6.93 -9.70
C GLY A 233 -5.46 -7.35 -8.76
N ASN A 234 -5.31 -8.47 -8.04
CA ASN A 234 -6.31 -8.98 -7.12
C ASN A 234 -6.57 -8.01 -5.97
N ILE A 235 -7.84 -7.94 -5.53
CA ILE A 235 -8.28 -7.15 -4.38
C ILE A 235 -8.73 -8.12 -3.29
N ILE A 236 -7.88 -8.32 -2.28
CA ILE A 236 -8.06 -9.38 -1.29
C ILE A 236 -8.64 -8.81 -0.01
N GLU A 237 -9.92 -9.06 0.22
CA GLU A 237 -10.58 -8.75 1.47
C GLU A 237 -10.10 -9.70 2.58
N THR A 238 -9.79 -9.14 3.75
CA THR A 238 -9.49 -9.92 4.95
C THR A 238 -10.12 -9.31 6.17
N LEU A 239 -10.90 -10.09 6.92
CA LEU A 239 -11.54 -9.68 8.16
C LEU A 239 -11.76 -10.88 9.07
N LEU A 240 -11.95 -10.62 10.36
CA LEU A 240 -12.35 -11.64 11.32
C LEU A 240 -13.89 -11.80 11.26
N ILE A 241 -14.36 -13.04 11.13
CA ILE A 241 -15.80 -13.38 11.16
C ILE A 241 -16.11 -14.33 12.32
N GLY A 242 -17.36 -14.34 12.77
CA GLY A 242 -17.85 -15.21 13.83
C GLY A 242 -18.18 -14.46 15.12
N THR A 243 -17.81 -15.06 16.25
CA THR A 243 -18.00 -14.52 17.61
C THR A 243 -16.65 -14.40 18.30
N LYS A 244 -16.56 -13.75 19.47
CA LYS A 244 -15.28 -13.66 20.22
C LYS A 244 -14.75 -15.04 20.59
N GLU A 245 -15.63 -15.95 20.98
CA GLU A 245 -15.30 -17.29 21.47
C GLU A 245 -14.97 -18.24 20.33
N ASN A 246 -15.50 -17.98 19.13
CA ASN A 246 -15.28 -18.77 17.93
C ASN A 246 -15.17 -17.87 16.70
N SER A 247 -13.94 -17.46 16.40
CA SER A 247 -13.61 -16.54 15.31
C SER A 247 -12.67 -17.18 14.29
N SER A 248 -12.76 -16.75 13.04
CA SER A 248 -11.85 -17.20 11.97
C SER A 248 -11.55 -16.06 11.00
N VAL A 249 -10.32 -16.03 10.47
CA VAL A 249 -9.94 -15.07 9.43
C VAL A 249 -10.60 -15.49 8.12
N ASN A 250 -11.51 -14.65 7.61
CA ASN A 250 -12.08 -14.81 6.28
C ASN A 250 -11.21 -14.08 5.27
N VAL A 251 -10.79 -14.77 4.21
CA VAL A 251 -10.04 -14.20 3.08
C VAL A 251 -10.82 -14.51 1.82
N ARG A 252 -11.11 -13.48 1.03
CA ARG A 252 -11.76 -13.64 -0.27
C ARG A 252 -11.26 -12.59 -1.26
N GLU A 253 -11.25 -12.94 -2.54
CA GLU A 253 -11.12 -11.94 -3.60
C GLU A 253 -12.47 -11.21 -3.76
N VAL A 254 -12.43 -9.89 -3.89
CA VAL A 254 -13.63 -9.06 -4.04
C VAL A 254 -14.02 -9.00 -5.50
N PRO A 255 -15.19 -9.54 -5.89
CA PRO A 255 -15.69 -9.43 -7.25
C PRO A 255 -16.23 -8.01 -7.48
N LEU A 256 -15.35 -7.09 -7.89
CA LEU A 256 -15.73 -5.70 -8.20
C LEU A 256 -16.46 -5.57 -9.55
N GLU A 257 -16.70 -6.67 -10.27
CA GLU A 257 -17.36 -6.68 -11.59
C GLU A 257 -18.83 -6.23 -11.54
N ALA A 258 -19.41 -6.07 -10.34
CA ALA A 258 -20.71 -5.40 -10.18
C ALA A 258 -20.61 -3.86 -10.20
N LEU A 259 -19.42 -3.30 -9.93
CA LEU A 259 -19.12 -1.86 -9.96
C LEU A 259 -18.50 -1.40 -11.29
N TYR A 260 -17.85 -2.32 -12.00
CA TYR A 260 -17.29 -2.07 -13.33
C TYR A 260 -18.18 -2.72 -14.40
N PRO A 261 -18.17 -2.22 -15.65
CA PRO A 261 -18.91 -2.87 -16.74
C PRO A 261 -18.52 -4.35 -16.87
N THR A 262 -19.51 -5.25 -16.87
CA THR A 262 -19.31 -6.72 -16.96
C THR A 262 -18.70 -7.19 -18.28
N VAL A 263 -18.69 -6.30 -19.27
CA VAL A 263 -17.95 -6.42 -20.53
C VAL A 263 -16.95 -5.27 -20.55
N GLY A 264 -15.67 -5.60 -20.40
CA GLY A 264 -14.59 -4.65 -20.73
C GLY A 264 -14.58 -4.36 -22.22
N PRO A 265 -13.86 -3.33 -22.69
CA PRO A 265 -13.65 -3.09 -24.12
C PRO A 265 -12.87 -4.23 -24.83
N VAL A 266 -12.45 -5.24 -24.08
CA VAL A 266 -11.73 -6.42 -24.55
C VAL A 266 -12.60 -7.21 -25.53
N GLY A 267 -12.28 -7.10 -26.82
CA GLY A 267 -12.93 -7.85 -27.91
C GLY A 267 -13.67 -7.00 -28.94
N GLN A 268 -13.72 -5.68 -28.79
CA GLN A 268 -14.11 -4.76 -29.85
C GLN A 268 -12.88 -3.94 -30.28
N GLU A 269 -12.77 -3.60 -31.57
CA GLU A 269 -11.80 -2.63 -32.07
C GLU A 269 -12.01 -1.30 -31.33
N ASN A 270 -11.32 -1.12 -30.20
CA ASN A 270 -11.42 0.03 -29.35
C ASN A 270 -10.03 0.63 -29.20
N HIS A 271 -9.91 1.88 -29.61
CA HIS A 271 -8.68 2.67 -29.60
C HIS A 271 -7.96 2.67 -28.23
N LEU A 272 -8.68 2.46 -27.13
CA LEU A 272 -8.10 2.30 -25.79
C LEU A 272 -7.13 1.10 -25.69
N LEU A 273 -7.43 -0.03 -26.34
CA LEU A 273 -6.56 -1.20 -26.35
C LEU A 273 -5.31 -0.98 -27.20
N GLU A 274 -5.43 -0.24 -28.31
CA GLU A 274 -4.29 0.14 -29.15
C GLU A 274 -3.31 1.06 -28.40
N GLU A 275 -3.82 2.05 -27.66
CA GLU A 275 -3.00 2.93 -26.82
C GLU A 275 -2.33 2.15 -25.67
N GLU A 276 -3.03 1.18 -25.08
CA GLU A 276 -2.45 0.29 -24.05
C GLU A 276 -1.32 -0.58 -24.63
N GLU A 277 -1.47 -1.10 -25.85
CA GLU A 277 -0.40 -1.80 -26.56
C GLU A 277 0.78 -0.88 -26.90
N LYS A 278 0.53 0.34 -27.35
CA LYS A 278 1.59 1.34 -27.63
C LYS A 278 2.39 1.65 -26.36
N LEU A 279 1.70 1.93 -25.24
CA LEU A 279 2.34 2.16 -23.96
C LEU A 279 3.17 0.94 -23.52
N THR A 280 2.63 -0.27 -23.67
CA THR A 280 3.36 -1.50 -23.32
C THR A 280 4.64 -1.65 -24.14
N LYS A 281 4.58 -1.42 -25.46
CA LYS A 281 5.77 -1.45 -26.33
C LYS A 281 6.79 -0.38 -25.93
N GLN A 282 6.34 0.83 -25.57
CA GLN A 282 7.21 1.91 -25.08
C GLN A 282 7.90 1.55 -23.76
N LEU A 283 7.16 1.01 -22.78
CA LEU A 283 7.70 0.58 -21.49
C LEU A 283 8.69 -0.58 -21.64
N GLN A 284 8.42 -1.52 -22.54
CA GLN A 284 9.34 -2.63 -22.84
C GLN A 284 10.62 -2.16 -23.55
N ALA A 285 10.52 -1.18 -24.46
CA ALA A 285 11.67 -0.64 -25.19
C ALA A 285 12.60 0.18 -24.27
N ARG A 286 12.04 0.96 -23.34
CA ARG A 286 12.84 1.73 -22.36
C ARG A 286 13.78 0.85 -21.53
N GLY A 287 13.33 -0.34 -21.13
CA GLY A 287 14.15 -1.28 -20.36
C GLY A 287 15.18 -2.09 -21.13
N LYS A 288 15.29 -1.92 -22.46
CA LYS A 288 16.24 -2.66 -23.32
C LYS A 288 17.31 -1.76 -23.94
N GLY A 289 17.34 -0.46 -23.60
CA GLY A 289 18.23 0.53 -24.21
C GLY A 289 19.62 0.66 -23.61
N GLN A 290 20.02 -0.23 -22.68
CA GLN A 290 21.35 -0.22 -22.07
C GLN A 290 21.96 -1.63 -22.09
N GLN A 291 22.49 -2.04 -23.25
CA GLN A 291 23.53 -3.07 -23.39
C GLN A 291 24.51 -2.63 -24.48
#